data_AF-A0A5C7CCG2-F1
#
_entry.id   AF-A0A5C7CCG2-F1
#
_cell.length_a   1.000
_cell.length_b   1.000
_cell.length_c   1.000
_cell.angle_alpha   90.00
_cell.angle_beta   90.00
_cell.angle_gamma   90.00
#
_symmetry.space_group_name_H-M   'P 1'
#
loop_
_entity.id
_entity.type
_entity.pdbx_description
1 polymer ?
#
loop_
_entity_poly.entity_id
_entity_poly.type
_entity_poly.pdbx_seq_one_letter_code
_entity_poly.pdbx_strand_id
1 'polypeptide(L)'
;MASAKQRTDPWDVLRRRREELAKRSAHMRGITHIPKKPCIKPLPEPLPAAEPISPPDPVIPRTHDALLPLFRDDSPQPSTPSRALVRLADLYLHAAQHRSRHIALVWPASLKTLTVIHALASLVRWQHGDKQGIRGLLFPVKTNVFNCLNHIHFDRTSIVNIAKELAEATTNPRVKRSMPDKDAFFFSLNDHNLPPIPEKPLNPTISELLPLFLATPNFKSWTSCHSQLLAMIRKKLLKRAHANALKQSNCSIIGDPKTAPDALFALDGRMTKIELRKACEALAKCGPPEVVMVHVSRSLRFEAPDWKAQLARFCLMLEDVFRSSPPGVIVIVDEPHVAYQLKDKLWELNYKREKANQWHTPHEFRISGIPSTISGDGLSMDDRYEPEHPAPREFIVNIVDADTARVADKLVHIASTLPSGKKIGKPLIEASSFLSRLAALPCGIRHISEYLSSPEISNRTRTVFDWPNYLGAVNEFDRNIGVGEKRPLLKECLEQGSQLFGKYYEATPFAHKLADLISTMTMQKKKKVAIIFTNTLYRRLAERFLSEYNDYPEGVTYESFREKINLLSEIHLEDNLNGLKGAAIIFAGLNQNCLRLVLTDDRIPHHSVADSTIKCNAKPHVLALQRPLKVAGT
;
A
#
# COMPACT_ATOMS: atom_id res chain seq x y z
N MET A 1 -66.53 9.72 43.76
CA MET A 1 -67.03 9.05 42.54
C MET A 1 -66.09 9.40 41.39
N ALA A 2 -65.53 8.36 40.77
CA ALA A 2 -64.42 8.43 39.81
C ALA A 2 -64.89 8.80 38.39
N SER A 3 -64.04 9.49 37.63
CA SER A 3 -64.13 9.60 36.17
C SER A 3 -62.88 8.99 35.55
N ALA A 4 -63.08 7.91 34.80
CA ALA A 4 -62.05 7.11 34.16
C ALA A 4 -61.62 7.73 32.81
N LYS A 5 -60.37 8.17 32.71
CA LYS A 5 -59.73 8.47 31.42
C LYS A 5 -59.14 7.18 30.85
N GLN A 6 -59.69 6.73 29.72
CA GLN A 6 -59.16 5.63 28.91
C GLN A 6 -57.73 5.95 28.45
N ARG A 7 -56.76 5.11 28.85
CA ARG A 7 -55.42 5.05 28.27
C ARG A 7 -55.51 4.41 26.89
N THR A 8 -55.13 5.15 25.86
CA THR A 8 -54.92 4.63 24.51
C THR A 8 -53.54 3.97 24.42
N ASP A 9 -53.51 2.75 23.90
CA ASP A 9 -52.31 1.91 23.79
C ASP A 9 -51.32 2.50 22.74
N PRO A 10 -50.05 2.77 23.11
CA PRO A 10 -49.01 3.26 22.19
C PRO A 10 -48.81 2.39 20.93
N TRP A 11 -49.18 1.10 21.00
CA TRP A 11 -49.04 0.17 19.88
C TRP A 11 -50.09 0.37 18.76
N ASP A 12 -51.26 0.91 19.08
CA ASP A 12 -52.30 1.22 18.09
C ASP A 12 -51.96 2.47 17.27
N VAL A 13 -51.26 3.43 17.88
CA VAL A 13 -50.76 4.63 17.19
C VAL A 13 -49.67 4.26 16.18
N LEU A 14 -48.77 3.33 16.55
CA LEU A 14 -47.72 2.83 15.66
C LEU A 14 -48.26 1.99 14.51
N ARG A 15 -49.32 1.20 14.73
CA ARG A 15 -49.98 0.39 13.70
C ARG A 15 -50.65 1.28 12.65
N ARG A 16 -51.40 2.31 13.07
CA ARG A 16 -52.03 3.29 12.16
C ARG A 16 -51.00 4.05 11.32
N ARG A 17 -49.85 4.41 11.91
CA ARG A 17 -48.74 5.06 11.18
C ARG A 17 -48.11 4.16 10.11
N ARG A 18 -48.00 2.84 10.36
CA ARG A 18 -47.54 1.86 9.38
C ARG A 18 -48.53 1.68 8.22
N GLU A 19 -49.83 1.67 8.52
CA GLU A 19 -50.88 1.56 7.51
C GLU A 19 -50.98 2.81 6.62
N GLU A 20 -50.79 4.02 7.19
CA GLU A 20 -50.70 5.26 6.40
C GLU A 20 -49.47 5.29 5.48
N LEU A 21 -48.33 4.80 5.95
CA LEU A 21 -47.11 4.69 5.13
C LEU A 21 -47.24 3.63 4.02
N ALA A 22 -47.95 2.53 4.28
CA ALA A 22 -48.27 1.52 3.26
C ALA A 22 -49.24 2.06 2.20
N LYS A 23 -50.22 2.89 2.57
CA LYS A 23 -51.13 3.55 1.62
C LYS A 23 -50.40 4.59 0.75
N ARG A 24 -49.42 5.32 1.32
CA ARG A 24 -48.59 6.28 0.57
C ARG A 24 -47.61 5.60 -0.40
N SER A 25 -47.08 4.43 -0.05
CA SER A 25 -46.17 3.68 -0.94
C SER A 25 -46.91 2.98 -2.09
N ALA A 26 -48.18 2.61 -1.91
CA ALA A 26 -49.03 2.09 -2.98
C ALA A 26 -49.40 3.16 -4.03
N HIS A 27 -49.55 4.43 -3.61
CA HIS A 27 -49.89 5.54 -4.53
C HIS A 27 -48.72 6.02 -5.41
N MET A 28 -47.48 5.64 -5.09
CA MET A 28 -46.26 6.04 -5.83
C MET A 28 -45.84 5.04 -6.92
N ARG A 29 -46.56 3.93 -7.12
CA ARG A 29 -46.25 2.91 -8.15
C ARG A 29 -46.95 3.13 -9.51
N GLY A 30 -47.42 4.35 -9.78
CA GLY A 30 -48.22 4.67 -10.98
C GLY A 30 -47.59 5.65 -11.97
N ILE A 31 -46.30 5.97 -11.89
CA ILE A 31 -45.65 6.90 -12.83
C ILE A 31 -44.43 6.24 -13.47
N THR A 32 -44.67 5.44 -14.51
CA THR A 32 -43.65 5.02 -15.47
C THR A 32 -43.28 6.18 -16.37
N HIS A 33 -42.15 6.83 -16.08
CA HIS A 33 -41.51 7.75 -17.01
C HIS A 33 -40.82 6.94 -18.12
N ILE A 34 -41.37 6.98 -19.33
CA ILE A 34 -40.68 6.53 -20.55
C ILE A 34 -39.57 7.56 -20.84
N PRO A 35 -38.28 7.18 -20.87
CA PRO A 35 -37.22 8.13 -21.19
C PRO A 35 -37.24 8.46 -22.69
N LYS A 36 -37.37 9.76 -23.02
CA LYS A 36 -37.13 10.28 -24.37
C LYS A 36 -35.66 10.06 -24.75
N LYS A 37 -35.41 9.41 -25.89
CA LYS A 37 -34.08 9.28 -26.50
C LYS A 37 -33.47 10.68 -26.71
N PRO A 38 -32.25 10.96 -26.23
CA PRO A 38 -31.55 12.20 -26.58
C PRO A 38 -31.14 12.16 -28.04
N CYS A 39 -31.57 13.18 -28.80
CA CYS A 39 -31.12 13.45 -30.16
C CYS A 39 -29.64 13.84 -30.12
N ILE A 40 -28.78 12.94 -30.58
CA ILE A 40 -27.35 13.19 -30.77
C ILE A 40 -27.22 14.15 -31.96
N LYS A 41 -26.68 15.36 -31.72
CA LYS A 41 -26.20 16.21 -32.82
C LYS A 41 -24.95 15.54 -33.43
N PRO A 42 -24.83 15.45 -34.76
CA PRO A 42 -23.66 14.84 -35.37
C PRO A 42 -22.39 15.60 -34.98
N LEU A 43 -21.37 14.84 -34.59
CA LEU A 43 -20.01 15.30 -34.31
C LEU A 43 -19.43 15.91 -35.60
N PRO A 44 -18.66 17.02 -35.55
CA PRO A 44 -17.91 17.49 -36.70
C PRO A 44 -16.96 16.38 -37.19
N GLU A 45 -16.84 16.23 -38.51
CA GLU A 45 -15.98 15.23 -39.14
C GLU A 45 -14.57 15.23 -38.56
N PRO A 46 -14.00 14.06 -38.24
CA PRO A 46 -12.62 13.98 -37.80
C PRO A 46 -11.70 14.33 -38.97
N LEU A 47 -10.88 15.37 -38.78
CA LEU A 47 -9.69 15.61 -39.58
C LEU A 47 -8.85 14.33 -39.64
N PRO A 48 -8.14 14.08 -40.76
CA PRO A 48 -7.52 12.80 -41.07
C PRO A 48 -6.67 12.28 -39.91
N ALA A 49 -6.90 11.01 -39.58
CA ALA A 49 -6.19 10.30 -38.53
C ALA A 49 -4.69 10.43 -38.73
N ALA A 50 -4.00 10.96 -37.72
CA ALA A 50 -2.56 10.81 -37.61
C ALA A 50 -2.22 9.32 -37.73
N GLU A 51 -1.14 9.00 -38.45
CA GLU A 51 -0.64 7.65 -38.66
C GLU A 51 -0.62 6.86 -37.33
N PRO A 52 -0.95 5.55 -37.33
CA PRO A 52 -0.92 4.74 -36.14
C PRO A 52 0.51 4.67 -35.60
N ILE A 53 0.77 5.43 -34.54
CA ILE A 53 2.03 5.43 -33.81
C ILE A 53 2.29 4.00 -33.30
N SER A 54 3.48 3.47 -33.59
CA SER A 54 3.90 2.11 -33.25
C SER A 54 3.73 1.80 -31.76
N PRO A 55 3.39 0.55 -31.39
CA PRO A 55 3.31 0.15 -29.99
C PRO A 55 4.66 0.38 -29.28
N PRO A 56 4.66 0.69 -27.98
CA PRO A 56 5.90 0.86 -27.23
C PRO A 56 6.70 -0.45 -27.21
N ASP A 57 8.03 -0.33 -27.25
CA ASP A 57 8.94 -1.48 -27.20
C ASP A 57 8.64 -2.37 -25.98
N PRO A 58 8.69 -3.70 -26.13
CA PRO A 58 8.44 -4.61 -25.02
C PRO A 58 9.52 -4.47 -23.93
N VAL A 59 9.14 -4.74 -22.69
CA VAL A 59 10.08 -4.79 -21.57
C VAL A 59 10.95 -6.05 -21.73
N ILE A 60 12.25 -5.85 -21.86
CA ILE A 60 13.22 -6.94 -22.01
C ILE A 60 13.67 -7.39 -20.61
N PRO A 61 13.50 -8.66 -20.23
CA PRO A 61 13.98 -9.18 -18.96
C PRO A 61 15.51 -9.23 -18.98
N ARG A 62 16.15 -8.52 -18.05
CA ARG A 62 17.63 -8.44 -17.94
C ARG A 62 18.13 -8.59 -16.52
N THR A 63 17.26 -8.36 -15.53
CA THR A 63 17.63 -8.33 -14.12
C THR A 63 17.96 -9.72 -13.58
N HIS A 64 17.23 -10.74 -14.02
CA HIS A 64 17.41 -12.12 -13.57
C HIS A 64 18.85 -12.64 -13.80
N ASP A 65 19.40 -12.40 -14.99
CA ASP A 65 20.72 -12.91 -15.39
C ASP A 65 21.88 -12.15 -14.74
N ALA A 66 21.54 -11.06 -14.04
CA ALA A 66 22.48 -10.12 -13.47
C ALA A 66 22.49 -10.10 -11.93
N LEU A 67 21.75 -11.02 -11.30
CA LEU A 67 21.64 -11.08 -9.85
C LEU A 67 22.97 -11.51 -9.22
N LEU A 68 23.39 -10.74 -8.22
CA LEU A 68 24.47 -11.12 -7.31
C LEU A 68 23.87 -11.62 -6.00
N PRO A 69 24.60 -12.47 -5.25
CA PRO A 69 24.22 -12.82 -3.89
C PRO A 69 24.06 -11.55 -3.03
N LEU A 70 22.89 -11.42 -2.41
CA LEU A 70 22.58 -10.37 -1.44
C LEU A 70 22.62 -10.96 -0.04
N PHE A 71 23.13 -10.24 0.94
CA PHE A 71 23.13 -10.70 2.34
C PHE A 71 22.41 -9.69 3.22
N ARG A 72 21.67 -10.16 4.22
CA ARG A 72 21.04 -9.31 5.23
C ARG A 72 21.81 -9.38 6.54
N ASP A 73 21.72 -8.33 7.35
CA ASP A 73 22.38 -8.31 8.67
C ASP A 73 21.95 -9.46 9.59
N ASP A 74 20.67 -9.87 9.48
CA ASP A 74 20.00 -10.86 10.32
C ASP A 74 20.20 -12.31 9.84
N SER A 75 20.92 -12.54 8.73
CA SER A 75 21.17 -13.89 8.24
C SER A 75 22.54 -14.08 7.57
N PRO A 76 23.23 -15.19 7.84
CA PRO A 76 24.44 -15.57 7.11
C PRO A 76 24.16 -16.11 5.70
N GLN A 77 22.93 -16.51 5.40
CA GLN A 77 22.55 -17.08 4.10
C GLN A 77 22.25 -15.97 3.09
N PRO A 78 22.54 -16.17 1.79
CA PRO A 78 22.18 -15.22 0.76
C PRO A 78 20.66 -15.14 0.61
N SER A 79 20.17 -13.94 0.31
CA SER A 79 18.78 -13.66 -0.03
C SER A 79 18.63 -13.52 -1.54
N THR A 80 17.50 -14.02 -2.05
CA THR A 80 17.13 -13.91 -3.45
C THR A 80 16.05 -12.84 -3.64
N PRO A 81 16.21 -11.90 -4.60
CA PRO A 81 15.14 -11.01 -5.02
C PRO A 81 13.90 -11.74 -5.50
N SER A 82 12.72 -11.34 -5.01
CA SER A 82 11.43 -11.83 -5.51
C SER A 82 11.25 -11.51 -7.00
N ARG A 83 10.44 -12.31 -7.70
CA ARG A 83 10.11 -12.09 -9.11
C ARG A 83 9.46 -10.73 -9.34
N ALA A 84 8.65 -10.27 -8.39
CA ALA A 84 8.05 -8.93 -8.43
C ALA A 84 9.12 -7.83 -8.43
N LEU A 85 10.15 -7.98 -7.61
CA LEU A 85 11.26 -7.03 -7.51
C LEU A 85 12.11 -7.04 -8.80
N VAL A 86 12.40 -8.22 -9.36
CA VAL A 86 13.09 -8.39 -10.64
C VAL A 86 12.31 -7.73 -11.78
N ARG A 87 11.01 -8.01 -11.92
CA ARG A 87 10.15 -7.39 -12.97
C ARG A 87 10.06 -5.87 -12.84
N LEU A 88 10.04 -5.34 -11.62
CA LEU A 88 10.07 -3.89 -11.40
C LEU A 88 11.41 -3.27 -11.79
N ALA A 89 12.53 -3.95 -11.54
CA ALA A 89 13.84 -3.51 -11.98
C ALA A 89 13.97 -3.52 -13.52
N ASP A 90 13.40 -4.53 -14.19
CA ASP A 90 13.32 -4.55 -15.65
C ASP A 90 12.47 -3.40 -16.20
N LEU A 91 11.31 -3.14 -15.59
CA LEU A 91 10.48 -1.99 -15.95
C LEU A 91 11.21 -0.66 -15.69
N TYR A 92 11.99 -0.57 -14.61
CA TYR A 92 12.84 0.58 -14.27
C TYR A 92 13.92 0.84 -15.31
N LEU A 93 14.60 -0.21 -15.76
CA LEU A 93 15.57 -0.15 -16.85
C LEU A 93 14.91 0.30 -18.16
N HIS A 94 13.74 -0.26 -18.49
CA HIS A 94 12.98 0.11 -19.68
C HIS A 94 12.55 1.58 -19.65
N ALA A 95 11.99 2.06 -18.53
CA ALA A 95 11.60 3.46 -18.40
C ALA A 95 12.80 4.41 -18.47
N ALA A 96 13.95 4.03 -17.90
CA ALA A 96 15.18 4.81 -18.00
C ALA A 96 15.69 4.92 -19.45
N GLN A 97 15.62 3.82 -20.21
CA GLN A 97 16.11 3.75 -21.59
C GLN A 97 15.16 4.46 -22.58
N HIS A 98 13.86 4.17 -22.51
CA HIS A 98 12.86 4.61 -23.50
C HIS A 98 12.07 5.86 -23.06
N ARG A 99 12.34 6.40 -21.87
CA ARG A 99 11.62 7.55 -21.28
C ARG A 99 10.10 7.33 -21.21
N SER A 100 9.70 6.08 -21.04
CA SER A 100 8.30 5.64 -21.02
C SER A 100 7.66 5.86 -19.64
N ARG A 101 6.32 5.94 -19.61
CA ARG A 101 5.52 6.23 -18.40
C ARG A 101 4.56 5.09 -18.08
N HIS A 102 4.65 4.56 -16.87
CA HIS A 102 3.95 3.33 -16.45
C HIS A 102 3.30 3.47 -15.08
N ILE A 103 2.24 2.69 -14.87
CA ILE A 103 1.67 2.39 -13.55
C ILE A 103 1.87 0.90 -13.29
N ALA A 104 2.83 0.56 -12.42
CA ALA A 104 3.09 -0.80 -11.98
C ALA A 104 2.18 -1.16 -10.80
N LEU A 105 1.22 -2.06 -11.04
CA LEU A 105 0.33 -2.61 -10.03
C LEU A 105 0.95 -3.85 -9.40
N VAL A 106 1.58 -3.67 -8.24
CA VAL A 106 2.22 -4.74 -7.47
C VAL A 106 1.19 -5.30 -6.49
N TRP A 107 0.66 -6.48 -6.75
CA TRP A 107 -0.49 -7.00 -6.01
C TRP A 107 -0.47 -8.54 -5.99
N PRO A 108 -0.95 -9.22 -4.93
CA PRO A 108 -1.62 -8.69 -3.73
C PRO A 108 -0.72 -8.21 -2.58
N ALA A 109 0.57 -8.53 -2.60
CA ALA A 109 1.52 -7.98 -1.64
C ALA A 109 1.99 -6.56 -2.03
N SER A 110 2.46 -5.79 -1.04
CA SER A 110 3.11 -4.49 -1.28
C SER A 110 4.60 -4.55 -0.96
N LEU A 111 5.42 -3.95 -1.81
CA LEU A 111 6.83 -3.68 -1.53
C LEU A 111 6.94 -2.36 -0.76
N LYS A 112 7.55 -2.41 0.42
CA LYS A 112 7.76 -1.26 1.31
C LYS A 112 9.01 -0.47 0.93
N THR A 113 10.02 -1.15 0.38
CA THR A 113 11.33 -0.55 0.07
C THR A 113 11.58 -0.57 -1.43
N LEU A 114 11.41 0.59 -2.09
CA LEU A 114 11.63 0.71 -3.53
C LEU A 114 13.08 1.01 -3.91
N THR A 115 13.93 1.38 -2.94
CA THR A 115 15.33 1.73 -3.19
C THR A 115 16.14 0.52 -3.69
N VAL A 116 15.73 -0.70 -3.34
CA VAL A 116 16.37 -1.93 -3.82
C VAL A 116 16.19 -2.10 -5.33
N ILE A 117 15.06 -1.64 -5.91
CA ILE A 117 14.82 -1.66 -7.36
C ILE A 117 15.93 -0.90 -8.11
N HIS A 118 16.26 0.30 -7.63
CA HIS A 118 17.33 1.10 -8.20
C HIS A 118 18.70 0.42 -8.06
N ALA A 119 18.98 -0.18 -6.89
CA ALA A 119 20.24 -0.88 -6.68
C ALA A 119 20.42 -2.07 -7.63
N LEU A 120 19.37 -2.89 -7.81
CA LEU A 120 19.38 -4.00 -8.76
C LEU A 120 19.55 -3.50 -10.19
N ALA A 121 18.81 -2.47 -10.60
CA ALA A 121 18.91 -1.92 -11.95
C ALA A 121 20.29 -1.31 -12.24
N SER A 122 20.90 -0.62 -11.28
CA SER A 122 22.27 -0.09 -11.40
C SER A 122 23.30 -1.21 -11.52
N LEU A 123 23.15 -2.29 -10.75
CA LEU A 123 23.99 -3.49 -10.85
C LEU A 123 23.90 -4.14 -12.24
N VAL A 124 22.69 -4.26 -12.80
CA VAL A 124 22.48 -4.77 -14.17
C VAL A 124 23.25 -3.93 -15.17
N ARG A 125 23.19 -2.59 -15.06
CA ARG A 125 23.92 -1.69 -15.94
C ARG A 125 25.43 -1.85 -15.82
N TRP A 126 25.96 -1.96 -14.60
CA TRP A 126 27.37 -2.22 -14.38
C TRP A 126 27.82 -3.49 -15.10
N GLN A 127 27.17 -4.63 -14.86
CA GLN A 127 27.53 -5.90 -15.52
C GLN A 127 27.46 -5.86 -17.05
N HIS A 128 26.59 -5.02 -17.62
CA HIS A 128 26.48 -4.85 -19.07
C HIS A 128 27.44 -3.80 -19.65
N GLY A 129 28.39 -3.30 -18.85
CA GLY A 129 29.44 -2.38 -19.28
C GLY A 129 29.13 -0.90 -19.10
N ASP A 130 27.98 -0.54 -18.53
CA ASP A 130 27.66 0.86 -18.22
C ASP A 130 28.11 1.18 -16.79
N LYS A 131 29.33 1.72 -16.64
CA LYS A 131 29.87 2.13 -15.33
C LYS A 131 29.18 3.37 -14.78
N GLN A 132 28.50 4.15 -15.61
CA GLN A 132 27.72 5.30 -15.15
C GLN A 132 26.41 4.86 -14.48
N GLY A 133 25.95 3.63 -14.69
CA GLY A 133 24.74 3.10 -14.06
C GLY A 133 23.48 3.91 -14.43
N ILE A 134 22.59 4.14 -13.45
CA ILE A 134 21.31 4.82 -13.70
C ILE A 134 21.10 5.96 -12.73
N ARG A 135 20.78 7.15 -13.22
CA ARG A 135 20.41 8.27 -12.35
C ARG A 135 18.93 8.22 -12.01
N GLY A 136 18.60 8.04 -10.73
CA GLY A 136 17.22 7.84 -10.27
C GLY A 136 16.67 8.99 -9.42
N LEU A 137 15.36 9.17 -9.44
CA LEU A 137 14.62 10.00 -8.48
C LEU A 137 13.47 9.20 -7.85
N LEU A 138 13.24 9.33 -6.54
CA LEU A 138 12.17 8.66 -5.81
C LEU A 138 11.32 9.67 -5.03
N PHE A 139 9.99 9.59 -5.17
CA PHE A 139 9.04 10.43 -4.46
C PHE A 139 7.70 9.69 -4.23
N PRO A 140 6.93 10.01 -3.18
CA PRO A 140 7.34 10.61 -1.93
C PRO A 140 8.06 9.60 -1.03
N VAL A 141 8.94 10.11 -0.17
CA VAL A 141 9.66 9.28 0.80
C VAL A 141 9.58 9.82 2.24
N LYS A 142 9.92 8.98 3.22
CA LYS A 142 10.19 9.40 4.61
C LYS A 142 11.70 9.61 4.79
N THR A 143 12.10 10.30 5.86
CA THR A 143 13.51 10.64 6.12
C THR A 143 14.44 9.43 6.26
N ASN A 144 13.90 8.27 6.64
CA ASN A 144 14.63 7.01 6.77
C ASN A 144 14.60 6.12 5.51
N VAL A 145 14.33 6.70 4.33
CA VAL A 145 14.15 5.95 3.07
C VAL A 145 15.31 4.99 2.74
N PHE A 146 16.54 5.40 3.04
CA PHE A 146 17.73 4.62 2.73
C PHE A 146 18.11 3.60 3.80
N ASN A 147 17.37 3.53 4.92
CA ASN A 147 17.73 2.66 6.04
C ASN A 147 17.84 1.20 5.62
N CYS A 148 16.96 0.73 4.76
CA CYS A 148 17.00 -0.66 4.26
C CYS A 148 18.30 -0.97 3.51
N LEU A 149 18.89 0.00 2.80
CA LEU A 149 20.14 -0.20 2.06
C LEU A 149 21.37 -0.28 2.96
N ASN A 150 21.25 0.11 4.24
CA ASN A 150 22.29 -0.06 5.26
C ASN A 150 22.33 -1.48 5.84
N HIS A 151 21.30 -2.29 5.59
CA HIS A 151 21.13 -3.63 6.17
C HIS A 151 21.14 -4.74 5.10
N ILE A 152 21.40 -4.36 3.85
CA ILE A 152 21.54 -5.28 2.71
C ILE A 152 22.94 -5.06 2.15
N HIS A 153 23.64 -6.16 1.91
CA HIS A 153 25.02 -6.19 1.44
C HIS A 153 25.11 -6.90 0.10
N PHE A 154 26.00 -6.41 -0.77
CA PHE A 154 26.41 -7.17 -1.94
C PHE A 154 27.59 -8.07 -1.60
N ASP A 155 27.68 -9.23 -2.24
CA ASP A 155 28.91 -10.02 -2.21
C ASP A 155 30.10 -9.19 -2.72
N ARG A 156 31.08 -8.98 -1.84
CA ARG A 156 32.27 -8.17 -2.14
C ARG A 156 33.04 -8.71 -3.34
N THR A 157 33.22 -10.03 -3.41
CA THR A 157 34.02 -10.68 -4.45
C THR A 157 33.41 -10.46 -5.82
N SER A 158 32.09 -10.59 -5.91
CA SER A 158 31.31 -10.35 -7.13
C SER A 158 31.44 -8.91 -7.63
N ILE A 159 31.36 -7.92 -6.74
CA ILE A 159 31.56 -6.50 -7.13
C ILE A 159 32.99 -6.26 -7.63
N VAL A 160 33.99 -6.83 -6.96
CA VAL A 160 35.39 -6.73 -7.39
C VAL A 160 35.61 -7.39 -8.75
N ASN A 161 34.94 -8.50 -9.04
CA ASN A 161 35.04 -9.15 -10.35
C ASN A 161 34.45 -8.29 -11.46
N ILE A 162 33.28 -7.68 -11.24
CA ILE A 162 32.70 -6.69 -12.17
C ILE A 162 33.69 -5.55 -12.41
N ALA A 163 34.31 -5.02 -11.34
CA ALA A 163 35.28 -3.94 -11.46
C ALA A 163 36.53 -4.35 -12.26
N LYS A 164 37.03 -5.57 -12.09
CA LYS A 164 38.15 -6.12 -12.89
C LYS A 164 37.79 -6.22 -14.37
N GLU A 165 36.60 -6.70 -14.70
CA GLU A 165 36.14 -6.84 -16.08
C GLU A 165 35.94 -5.50 -16.79
N LEU A 166 35.68 -4.43 -16.02
CA LEU A 166 35.37 -3.08 -16.52
C LEU A 166 36.46 -2.05 -16.19
N ALA A 167 37.64 -2.51 -15.83
CA ALA A 167 38.77 -1.63 -15.54
C ALA A 167 39.15 -0.82 -16.79
N GLU A 168 39.45 0.46 -16.59
CA GLU A 168 39.76 1.44 -17.65
C GLU A 168 41.21 1.93 -17.55
N ALA A 169 42.11 1.15 -16.93
CA ALA A 169 43.55 1.39 -16.98
C ALA A 169 44.10 1.37 -18.42
N THR A 170 43.40 0.66 -19.32
CA THR A 170 43.61 0.67 -20.78
C THR A 170 42.24 0.70 -21.46
N THR A 171 42.19 0.92 -22.79
CA THR A 171 40.94 0.90 -23.55
C THR A 171 40.26 -0.47 -23.41
N ASN A 172 39.06 -0.49 -22.83
CA ASN A 172 38.33 -1.72 -22.56
C ASN A 172 37.05 -1.78 -23.42
N PRO A 173 36.94 -2.71 -24.39
CA PRO A 173 35.79 -2.79 -25.29
C PRO A 173 34.50 -3.24 -24.60
N ARG A 174 34.57 -3.79 -23.37
CA ARG A 174 33.38 -4.13 -22.58
C ARG A 174 32.72 -2.91 -21.96
N VAL A 175 33.45 -1.80 -21.83
CA VAL A 175 32.91 -0.55 -21.27
C VAL A 175 32.13 0.21 -22.34
N LYS A 176 30.83 0.36 -22.10
CA LYS A 176 29.90 1.11 -22.99
C LYS A 176 29.76 2.57 -22.59
N ARG A 177 29.76 2.85 -21.28
CA ARG A 177 29.76 4.20 -20.72
C ARG A 177 30.87 4.30 -19.67
N SER A 178 31.88 5.08 -20.01
CA SER A 178 33.11 5.26 -19.25
C SER A 178 32.86 6.03 -17.94
N MET A 179 33.54 5.60 -16.87
CA MET A 179 33.67 6.36 -15.62
C MET A 179 34.94 5.87 -14.89
N PRO A 180 36.13 6.34 -15.28
CA PRO A 180 37.39 5.82 -14.78
C PRO A 180 37.56 6.01 -13.27
N ASP A 181 37.00 7.10 -12.71
CA ASP A 181 37.03 7.39 -11.27
C ASP A 181 36.42 6.27 -10.39
N LYS A 182 35.57 5.41 -10.98
CA LYS A 182 34.98 4.25 -10.29
C LYS A 182 35.95 3.08 -10.13
N ASP A 183 37.03 3.01 -10.90
CA ASP A 183 38.00 1.92 -10.77
C ASP A 183 38.60 1.92 -9.38
N ALA A 184 39.21 3.04 -8.99
CA ALA A 184 39.85 3.15 -7.69
C ALA A 184 38.83 3.07 -6.53
N PHE A 185 37.56 3.41 -6.77
CA PHE A 185 36.47 3.21 -5.82
C PHE A 185 36.17 1.72 -5.59
N PHE A 186 35.91 0.94 -6.63
CA PHE A 186 35.60 -0.48 -6.48
C PHE A 186 36.83 -1.32 -6.12
N PHE A 187 38.01 -1.01 -6.65
CA PHE A 187 39.24 -1.72 -6.29
C PHE A 187 39.64 -1.56 -4.82
N SER A 188 39.19 -0.49 -4.15
CA SER A 188 39.38 -0.35 -2.70
C SER A 188 38.71 -1.46 -1.88
N LEU A 189 37.70 -2.15 -2.42
CA LEU A 189 37.09 -3.32 -1.81
C LEU A 189 38.05 -4.53 -1.77
N ASN A 190 39.06 -4.54 -2.63
CA ASN A 190 40.10 -5.57 -2.69
C ASN A 190 41.42 -5.11 -2.04
N ASP A 191 41.41 -4.06 -1.21
CA ASP A 191 42.61 -3.56 -0.54
C ASP A 191 43.17 -4.62 0.44
N HIS A 192 44.45 -4.99 0.26
CA HIS A 192 45.19 -5.92 1.11
C HIS A 192 45.31 -5.46 2.57
N ASN A 193 45.06 -4.18 2.87
CA ASN A 193 45.01 -3.63 4.22
C ASN A 193 43.66 -3.84 4.91
N LEU A 194 42.71 -4.55 4.30
CA LEU A 194 41.50 -5.00 4.98
C LEU A 194 41.85 -6.22 5.85
N PRO A 195 41.35 -6.28 7.11
CA PRO A 195 41.65 -7.38 8.00
C PRO A 195 41.09 -8.70 7.41
N PRO A 196 41.87 -9.79 7.44
CA PRO A 196 41.34 -11.12 7.18
C PRO A 196 40.45 -11.50 8.38
N ILE A 197 39.16 -11.21 8.32
CA ILE A 197 38.22 -11.58 9.40
C ILE A 197 37.78 -13.03 9.13
N PRO A 198 38.15 -14.01 9.97
CA PRO A 198 37.90 -15.43 9.68
C PRO A 198 36.42 -15.83 9.75
N GLU A 199 35.60 -15.11 10.52
CA GLU A 199 34.24 -15.55 10.89
C GLU A 199 33.11 -14.89 10.09
N LYS A 200 33.35 -13.77 9.40
CA LYS A 200 32.33 -13.12 8.54
C LYS A 200 32.98 -12.37 7.37
N PRO A 201 32.56 -12.62 6.12
CA PRO A 201 33.04 -11.85 4.99
C PRO A 201 32.65 -10.37 5.14
N LEU A 202 33.61 -9.46 4.95
CA LEU A 202 33.39 -8.02 5.00
C LEU A 202 32.70 -7.56 3.72
N ASN A 203 31.39 -7.74 3.64
CA ASN A 203 30.58 -7.32 2.49
C ASN A 203 30.13 -5.86 2.65
N PRO A 204 30.31 -4.98 1.63
CA PRO A 204 29.84 -3.61 1.69
C PRO A 204 28.31 -3.55 1.66
N THR A 205 27.73 -2.59 2.38
CA THR A 205 26.28 -2.35 2.25
C THR A 205 25.97 -1.72 0.90
N ILE A 206 24.74 -1.87 0.41
CA ILE A 206 24.31 -1.20 -0.83
C ILE A 206 24.47 0.33 -0.71
N SER A 207 24.17 0.88 0.47
CA SER A 207 24.31 2.33 0.74
C SER A 207 25.74 2.84 0.73
N GLU A 208 26.74 1.97 0.91
CA GLU A 208 28.14 2.36 0.82
C GLU A 208 28.64 2.46 -0.63
N LEU A 209 27.98 1.77 -1.56
CA LEU A 209 28.38 1.71 -2.97
C LEU A 209 27.65 2.74 -3.84
N LEU A 210 26.41 3.09 -3.48
CA LEU A 210 25.59 3.99 -4.28
C LEU A 210 25.57 5.42 -3.71
N PRO A 211 25.65 6.46 -4.55
CA PRO A 211 25.44 7.85 -4.12
C PRO A 211 23.96 8.10 -3.80
N LEU A 212 23.65 8.41 -2.54
CA LEU A 212 22.28 8.59 -2.06
C LEU A 212 22.06 10.04 -1.58
N PHE A 213 21.02 10.69 -2.09
CA PHE A 213 20.71 12.09 -1.77
C PHE A 213 19.26 12.25 -1.33
N LEU A 214 19.02 13.02 -0.26
CA LEU A 214 17.68 13.29 0.27
C LEU A 214 17.40 14.79 0.32
N ALA A 215 16.31 15.22 -0.29
CA ALA A 215 15.72 16.54 -0.05
C ALA A 215 14.60 16.44 0.98
N THR A 216 14.64 17.33 1.97
CA THR A 216 13.65 17.46 3.04
C THR A 216 12.98 18.84 2.99
N PRO A 217 11.92 19.11 3.78
CA PRO A 217 11.38 20.46 3.90
C PRO A 217 12.45 21.50 4.25
N ASN A 218 12.34 22.72 3.73
CA ASN A 218 13.35 23.77 3.74
C ASN A 218 14.60 23.48 2.87
N PHE A 219 14.43 22.68 1.80
CA PHE A 219 15.50 22.35 0.86
C PHE A 219 16.23 23.60 0.31
N LYS A 220 17.56 23.60 0.45
CA LYS A 220 18.45 24.66 -0.06
C LYS A 220 19.18 24.24 -1.33
N SER A 221 19.88 23.11 -1.27
CA SER A 221 20.69 22.57 -2.36
C SER A 221 20.98 21.09 -2.15
N TRP A 222 21.41 20.41 -3.22
CA TRP A 222 21.94 19.05 -3.14
C TRP A 222 23.37 19.11 -2.58
N THR A 223 23.61 18.39 -1.49
CA THR A 223 24.91 18.33 -0.80
C THR A 223 25.62 17.02 -1.07
N SER A 224 26.95 17.03 -1.10
CA SER A 224 27.75 15.83 -1.32
C SER A 224 27.50 14.74 -0.26
N CYS A 225 27.48 13.48 -0.69
CA CYS A 225 27.33 12.29 0.17
C CYS A 225 28.63 11.50 0.37
N HIS A 226 29.79 12.05 -0.03
CA HIS A 226 31.10 11.35 0.01
C HIS A 226 31.49 10.78 1.38
N SER A 227 30.97 11.37 2.46
CA SER A 227 31.23 10.91 3.83
C SER A 227 30.56 9.55 4.13
N GLN A 228 29.50 9.20 3.41
CA GLN A 228 28.73 7.96 3.59
C GLN A 228 29.28 6.82 2.74
N LEU A 229 29.84 7.13 1.57
CA LEU A 229 30.42 6.15 0.67
C LEU A 229 31.60 5.41 1.33
N LEU A 230 31.58 4.07 1.23
CA LEU A 230 32.58 3.15 1.78
C LEU A 230 32.94 3.41 3.24
N ALA A 231 32.02 3.97 4.04
CA ALA A 231 32.33 4.44 5.38
C ALA A 231 32.78 3.33 6.35
N MET A 232 32.20 2.14 6.28
CA MET A 232 32.59 0.96 7.04
C MET A 232 33.90 0.38 6.51
N ILE A 233 34.07 0.28 5.19
CA ILE A 233 35.32 -0.18 4.58
C ILE A 233 36.49 0.70 5.03
N ARG A 234 36.35 2.03 4.95
CA ARG A 234 37.36 3.00 5.42
C ARG A 234 37.69 2.84 6.90
N LYS A 235 36.69 2.56 7.75
CA LYS A 235 36.91 2.33 9.19
C LYS A 235 37.66 1.03 9.47
N LYS A 236 37.55 0.04 8.58
CA LYS A 236 38.19 -1.27 8.72
C LYS A 236 39.59 -1.33 8.10
N LEU A 237 39.99 -0.35 7.29
CA LEU A 237 41.35 -0.27 6.75
C LEU A 237 42.39 -0.11 7.86
N LEU A 238 43.46 -0.92 7.81
CA LEU A 238 44.57 -0.86 8.78
C LEU A 238 45.35 0.47 8.72
N LYS A 239 45.43 1.10 7.53
CA LYS A 239 46.17 2.35 7.31
C LYS A 239 45.25 3.56 7.17
N ARG A 240 45.37 4.52 8.09
CA ARG A 240 44.60 5.79 8.04
C ARG A 240 44.86 6.64 6.79
N ALA A 241 46.08 6.59 6.26
CA ALA A 241 46.43 7.31 5.02
C ALA A 241 45.57 6.83 3.83
N HIS A 242 45.33 5.52 3.71
CA HIS A 242 44.50 4.95 2.64
C HIS A 242 43.03 5.36 2.82
N ALA A 243 42.53 5.30 4.05
CA ALA A 243 41.17 5.75 4.36
C ALA A 243 40.96 7.24 4.02
N ASN A 244 41.94 8.09 4.30
CA ASN A 244 41.91 9.51 3.97
C ASN A 244 42.00 9.75 2.45
N ALA A 245 42.89 9.03 1.75
CA ALA A 245 43.01 9.11 0.30
C ALA A 245 41.68 8.72 -0.38
N LEU A 246 41.08 7.59 0.02
CA LEU A 246 39.80 7.13 -0.53
C LEU A 246 38.68 8.17 -0.32
N LYS A 247 38.65 8.80 0.86
CA LYS A 247 37.67 9.84 1.18
C LYS A 247 37.86 11.11 0.34
N GLN A 248 39.10 11.57 0.17
CA GLN A 248 39.41 12.87 -0.45
C GLN A 248 39.40 12.83 -1.99
N SER A 249 39.78 11.70 -2.58
CA SER A 249 39.89 11.55 -4.04
C SER A 249 38.63 10.88 -4.64
N ASN A 250 38.45 9.58 -4.41
CA ASN A 250 37.46 8.81 -5.17
C ASN A 250 36.03 9.06 -4.67
N CYS A 251 35.83 9.06 -3.35
CA CYS A 251 34.50 9.28 -2.78
C CYS A 251 33.99 10.71 -3.01
N SER A 252 34.86 11.71 -3.15
CA SER A 252 34.45 13.11 -3.37
C SER A 252 33.84 13.29 -4.75
N ILE A 253 34.43 12.69 -5.79
CA ILE A 253 33.91 12.70 -7.16
C ILE A 253 32.60 11.91 -7.25
N ILE A 254 32.56 10.68 -6.75
CA ILE A 254 31.36 9.83 -6.83
C ILE A 254 30.24 10.34 -5.92
N GLY A 255 30.60 11.04 -4.84
CA GLY A 255 29.66 11.61 -3.89
C GLY A 255 29.17 13.02 -4.22
N ASP A 256 29.64 13.66 -5.29
CA ASP A 256 29.14 14.98 -5.72
C ASP A 256 27.89 14.81 -6.61
N PRO A 257 26.77 15.50 -6.31
CA PRO A 257 25.54 15.37 -7.07
C PRO A 257 25.67 15.71 -8.56
N LYS A 258 26.69 16.46 -9.00
CA LYS A 258 26.93 16.77 -10.42
C LYS A 258 27.61 15.62 -11.17
N THR A 259 28.47 14.88 -10.51
CA THR A 259 29.35 13.85 -11.11
C THR A 259 28.95 12.42 -10.73
N ALA A 260 27.85 12.24 -10.00
CA ALA A 260 27.31 10.95 -9.58
C ALA A 260 26.23 10.42 -10.56
N PRO A 261 26.57 9.59 -11.57
CA PRO A 261 25.62 9.19 -12.60
C PRO A 261 24.68 8.06 -12.18
N ASP A 262 25.04 7.23 -11.20
CA ASP A 262 24.21 6.16 -10.63
C ASP A 262 23.59 6.54 -9.28
N ALA A 263 23.41 7.85 -9.09
CA ALA A 263 22.84 8.40 -7.88
C ALA A 263 21.34 8.14 -7.78
N LEU A 264 20.87 7.87 -6.56
CA LEU A 264 19.46 7.90 -6.20
C LEU A 264 19.14 9.15 -5.39
N PHE A 265 18.38 10.05 -6.02
CA PHE A 265 17.80 11.22 -5.36
C PHE A 265 16.44 10.85 -4.77
N ALA A 266 16.11 11.38 -3.60
CA ALA A 266 14.84 11.15 -2.94
C ALA A 266 14.23 12.47 -2.44
N LEU A 267 12.90 12.60 -2.54
CA LEU A 267 12.15 13.79 -2.13
C LEU A 267 11.16 13.44 -1.01
N ASP A 268 11.26 14.12 0.12
CA ASP A 268 10.37 13.90 1.28
C ASP A 268 8.91 14.25 0.91
N GLY A 269 7.97 13.37 1.29
CA GLY A 269 6.55 13.54 0.99
C GLY A 269 5.88 14.76 1.63
N ARG A 270 6.51 15.36 2.66
CA ARG A 270 6.03 16.55 3.36
C ARG A 270 6.37 17.86 2.64
N MET A 271 7.22 17.82 1.62
CA MET A 271 7.60 19.01 0.85
C MET A 271 6.40 19.59 0.11
N THR A 272 6.29 20.91 0.14
CA THR A 272 5.29 21.66 -0.62
C THR A 272 5.56 21.59 -2.13
N LYS A 273 4.57 21.95 -2.94
CA LYS A 273 4.71 22.02 -4.40
C LYS A 273 5.90 22.90 -4.83
N ILE A 274 6.12 24.02 -4.12
CA ILE A 274 7.19 24.98 -4.43
C ILE A 274 8.55 24.36 -4.10
N GLU A 275 8.68 23.72 -2.95
CA GLU A 275 9.93 23.05 -2.54
C GLU A 275 10.26 21.87 -3.46
N LEU A 276 9.27 21.07 -3.85
CA LEU A 276 9.46 19.97 -4.82
C LEU A 276 9.98 20.49 -6.16
N ARG A 277 9.37 21.55 -6.69
CA ARG A 277 9.82 22.20 -7.93
C ARG A 277 11.26 22.70 -7.80
N LYS A 278 11.58 23.42 -6.72
CA LYS A 278 12.92 23.94 -6.45
C LYS A 278 13.97 22.83 -6.37
N ALA A 279 13.64 21.70 -5.73
CA ALA A 279 14.54 20.55 -5.65
C ALA A 279 14.78 19.89 -7.02
N CYS A 280 13.72 19.72 -7.82
CA CYS A 280 13.85 19.21 -9.19
C CYS A 280 14.61 20.17 -10.10
N GLU A 281 14.41 21.49 -9.99
CA GLU A 281 15.17 22.50 -10.76
C GLU A 281 16.65 22.51 -10.36
N ALA A 282 16.96 22.38 -9.07
CA ALA A 282 18.33 22.20 -8.60
C ALA A 282 18.94 20.90 -9.13
N LEU A 283 18.16 19.82 -9.21
CA LEU A 283 18.61 18.55 -9.79
C LEU A 283 18.87 18.70 -11.29
N ALA A 284 18.00 19.38 -12.04
CA ALA A 284 18.19 19.64 -13.47
C ALA A 284 19.52 20.35 -13.76
N LYS A 285 19.97 21.25 -12.86
CA LYS A 285 21.29 21.91 -12.94
C LYS A 285 22.46 20.97 -12.64
N CYS A 286 22.25 19.92 -11.86
CA CYS A 286 23.25 18.89 -11.57
C CYS A 286 23.27 17.76 -12.62
N GLY A 287 22.16 17.58 -13.33
CA GLY A 287 21.95 16.55 -14.35
C GLY A 287 20.58 15.89 -14.17
N PRO A 288 19.81 15.71 -15.26
CA PRO A 288 18.48 15.15 -15.18
C PRO A 288 18.53 13.67 -14.77
N PRO A 289 17.53 13.18 -13.99
CA PRO A 289 17.39 11.74 -13.78
C PRO A 289 17.02 11.04 -15.10
N GLU A 290 17.39 9.76 -15.19
CA GLU A 290 16.94 8.89 -16.28
C GLU A 290 15.51 8.39 -16.05
N VAL A 291 15.16 8.15 -14.78
CA VAL A 291 13.86 7.60 -14.38
C VAL A 291 13.43 8.09 -12.99
N VAL A 292 12.12 8.28 -12.83
CA VAL A 292 11.48 8.66 -11.57
C VAL A 292 10.53 7.56 -11.10
N MET A 293 10.73 7.08 -9.87
CA MET A 293 9.78 6.21 -9.17
C MET A 293 8.83 7.04 -8.32
N VAL A 294 7.53 6.78 -8.48
CA VAL A 294 6.46 7.40 -7.69
C VAL A 294 5.78 6.34 -6.82
N HIS A 295 5.97 6.39 -5.51
CA HIS A 295 5.41 5.41 -4.58
C HIS A 295 4.03 5.80 -4.07
N VAL A 296 3.02 4.99 -4.34
CA VAL A 296 1.65 5.19 -3.83
C VAL A 296 1.35 4.24 -2.68
N SER A 297 2.07 4.41 -1.57
CA SER A 297 1.87 3.57 -0.39
C SER A 297 0.51 3.78 0.27
N ARG A 298 0.01 2.75 0.96
CA ARG A 298 -1.17 2.87 1.84
C ARG A 298 -1.04 4.00 2.87
N SER A 299 0.12 4.14 3.51
CA SER A 299 0.39 5.21 4.48
C SER A 299 0.22 6.60 3.88
N LEU A 300 0.74 6.83 2.67
CA LEU A 300 0.55 8.09 1.95
C LEU A 300 -0.94 8.40 1.74
N ARG A 301 -1.72 7.40 1.31
CA ARG A 301 -3.16 7.55 1.03
C ARG A 301 -3.97 7.92 2.28
N PHE A 302 -3.53 7.47 3.46
CA PHE A 302 -4.14 7.83 4.74
C PHE A 302 -3.69 9.20 5.25
N GLU A 303 -2.40 9.51 5.15
CA GLU A 303 -1.81 10.74 5.69
C GLU A 303 -2.14 11.98 4.83
N ALA A 304 -2.27 11.82 3.50
CA ALA A 304 -2.46 12.91 2.55
C ALA A 304 -3.83 12.84 1.85
N PRO A 305 -4.83 13.67 2.22
CA PRO A 305 -6.19 13.58 1.66
C PRO A 305 -6.28 13.85 0.15
N ASP A 306 -5.39 14.69 -0.39
CA ASP A 306 -5.32 15.06 -1.82
C ASP A 306 -4.18 14.34 -2.57
N TRP A 307 -3.73 13.18 -2.07
CA TRP A 307 -2.59 12.45 -2.64
C TRP A 307 -2.69 12.26 -4.16
N LYS A 308 -3.88 11.96 -4.70
CA LYS A 308 -4.11 11.78 -6.15
C LYS A 308 -3.69 13.00 -6.96
N ALA A 309 -4.20 14.17 -6.56
CA ALA A 309 -3.92 15.42 -7.24
C ALA A 309 -2.45 15.83 -7.04
N GLN A 310 -1.89 15.59 -5.85
CA GLN A 310 -0.49 15.88 -5.56
C GLN A 310 0.46 15.05 -6.43
N LEU A 311 0.27 13.73 -6.50
CA LEU A 311 1.10 12.84 -7.31
C LEU A 311 0.94 13.11 -8.80
N ALA A 312 -0.29 13.32 -9.29
CA ALA A 312 -0.52 13.63 -10.69
C ALA A 312 0.13 14.96 -11.11
N ARG A 313 0.01 16.01 -10.27
CA ARG A 313 0.70 17.29 -10.48
C ARG A 313 2.22 17.14 -10.44
N PHE A 314 2.74 16.28 -9.56
CA PHE A 314 4.17 16.00 -9.50
C PHE A 314 4.66 15.34 -10.81
N CYS A 315 3.95 14.33 -11.32
CA CYS A 315 4.29 13.68 -12.59
C CYS A 315 4.32 14.67 -13.75
N LEU A 316 3.30 15.54 -13.86
CA LEU A 316 3.24 16.58 -14.89
C LEU A 316 4.37 17.62 -14.76
N MET A 317 4.71 18.00 -13.53
CA MET A 317 5.78 18.96 -13.25
C MET A 317 7.15 18.48 -13.74
N LEU A 318 7.39 17.16 -13.80
CA LEU A 318 8.68 16.62 -14.26
C LEU A 318 8.96 17.03 -15.71
N GLU A 319 7.94 17.05 -16.57
CA GLU A 319 8.08 17.51 -17.96
C GLU A 319 8.40 19.00 -18.04
N ASP A 320 7.76 19.81 -17.18
CA ASP A 320 8.00 21.25 -17.14
C ASP A 320 9.43 21.61 -16.72
N VAL A 321 10.01 20.82 -15.80
CA VAL A 321 11.32 21.07 -15.19
C VAL A 321 12.44 20.46 -16.02
N PHE A 322 12.27 19.25 -16.54
CA PHE A 322 13.28 18.50 -17.29
C PHE A 322 13.04 18.55 -18.81
N ARG A 323 12.63 19.71 -19.35
CA ARG A 323 12.16 19.86 -20.74
C ARG A 323 13.07 19.26 -21.81
N SER A 324 14.38 19.39 -21.65
CA SER A 324 15.36 18.90 -22.64
C SER A 324 15.51 17.37 -22.65
N SER A 325 15.23 16.71 -21.53
CA SER A 325 15.39 15.27 -21.36
C SER A 325 14.47 14.79 -20.24
N PRO A 326 13.14 14.69 -20.50
CA PRO A 326 12.20 14.24 -19.49
C PRO A 326 12.55 12.82 -19.05
N PRO A 327 12.49 12.52 -17.74
CA PRO A 327 12.75 11.17 -17.26
C PRO A 327 11.60 10.22 -17.60
N GLY A 328 11.89 8.93 -17.70
CA GLY A 328 10.85 7.90 -17.61
C GLY A 328 10.16 7.94 -16.25
N VAL A 329 8.91 7.49 -16.15
CA VAL A 329 8.14 7.56 -14.89
C VAL A 329 7.52 6.21 -14.60
N ILE A 330 7.73 5.69 -13.39
CA ILE A 330 7.07 4.47 -12.92
C ILE A 330 6.34 4.78 -11.64
N VAL A 331 5.02 4.69 -11.69
CA VAL A 331 4.15 4.81 -10.53
C VAL A 331 3.89 3.42 -9.97
N ILE A 332 4.29 3.18 -8.72
CA ILE A 332 4.15 1.88 -8.05
C ILE A 332 2.97 1.95 -7.10
N VAL A 333 1.96 1.12 -7.34
CA VAL A 333 0.69 1.06 -6.61
C VAL A 333 0.43 -0.36 -6.12
N ASP A 334 -0.12 -0.49 -4.92
CA ASP A 334 -0.39 -1.78 -4.26
C ASP A 334 -1.86 -2.22 -4.33
N GLU A 335 -2.73 -1.42 -4.96
CA GLU A 335 -4.17 -1.68 -5.03
C GLU A 335 -4.73 -1.35 -6.42
N PRO A 336 -5.53 -2.26 -7.03
CA PRO A 336 -6.07 -2.04 -8.37
C PRO A 336 -6.92 -0.77 -8.45
N HIS A 337 -7.81 -0.54 -7.48
CA HIS A 337 -8.69 0.63 -7.47
C HIS A 337 -7.91 1.95 -7.43
N VAL A 338 -6.80 1.99 -6.69
CA VAL A 338 -5.91 3.14 -6.57
C VAL A 338 -5.22 3.41 -7.91
N ALA A 339 -4.76 2.36 -8.60
CA ALA A 339 -4.14 2.46 -9.92
C ALA A 339 -5.05 3.17 -10.93
N TYR A 340 -6.30 2.72 -11.05
CA TYR A 340 -7.28 3.32 -11.96
C TYR A 340 -7.65 4.75 -11.55
N GLN A 341 -7.91 5.02 -10.27
CA GLN A 341 -8.22 6.39 -9.82
C GLN A 341 -7.09 7.38 -10.10
N LEU A 342 -5.83 6.95 -9.96
CA LEU A 342 -4.69 7.79 -10.25
C LEU A 342 -4.52 8.00 -11.76
N LYS A 343 -4.71 6.96 -12.57
CA LYS A 343 -4.75 7.07 -14.03
C LYS A 343 -5.81 8.08 -14.48
N ASP A 344 -7.04 7.97 -13.98
CA ASP A 344 -8.12 8.91 -14.30
C ASP A 344 -7.74 10.35 -13.91
N LYS A 345 -7.11 10.54 -12.75
CA LYS A 345 -6.68 11.87 -12.30
C LYS A 345 -5.54 12.44 -13.15
N LEU A 346 -4.60 11.61 -13.59
CA LEU A 346 -3.53 11.99 -14.51
C LEU A 346 -4.12 12.48 -15.83
N TRP A 347 -5.07 11.73 -16.42
CA TRP A 347 -5.77 12.13 -17.64
C TRP A 347 -6.58 13.41 -17.45
N GLU A 348 -7.34 13.53 -16.36
CA GLU A 348 -8.11 14.75 -16.05
C GLU A 348 -7.24 16.00 -15.99
N LEU A 349 -6.04 15.91 -15.39
CA LEU A 349 -5.11 17.03 -15.32
C LEU A 349 -4.37 17.26 -16.64
N ASN A 350 -4.06 16.20 -17.39
CA ASN A 350 -3.46 16.29 -18.71
C ASN A 350 -4.36 17.08 -19.67
N TYR A 351 -5.67 16.80 -19.71
CA TYR A 351 -6.62 17.54 -20.57
C TYR A 351 -6.76 19.03 -20.24
N LYS A 352 -6.32 19.46 -19.05
CA LYS A 352 -6.31 20.88 -18.65
C LYS A 352 -5.04 21.62 -19.08
N ARG A 353 -4.05 20.93 -19.66
CA ARG A 353 -2.82 21.54 -20.19
C ARG A 353 -3.07 22.18 -21.55
N GLU A 354 -2.15 23.03 -21.98
CA GLU A 354 -2.10 23.53 -23.36
C GLU A 354 -2.01 22.36 -24.34
N LYS A 355 -2.72 22.44 -25.47
CA LYS A 355 -2.83 21.34 -26.46
C LYS A 355 -1.48 20.79 -26.89
N ALA A 356 -0.47 21.66 -27.08
CA ALA A 356 0.88 21.27 -27.48
C ALA A 356 1.61 20.37 -26.46
N ASN A 357 1.19 20.42 -25.19
CA ASN A 357 1.79 19.69 -24.08
C ASN A 357 0.91 18.52 -23.60
N GLN A 358 -0.20 18.23 -24.28
CA GLN A 358 -1.10 17.15 -23.90
C GLN A 358 -0.57 15.80 -24.38
N TRP A 359 -0.72 14.79 -23.55
CA TRP A 359 -0.61 13.41 -24.00
C TRP A 359 -1.86 13.04 -24.80
N HIS A 360 -1.66 12.38 -25.94
CA HIS A 360 -2.74 11.95 -26.82
C HIS A 360 -2.84 10.42 -26.94
N THR A 361 -1.81 9.68 -26.53
CA THR A 361 -1.76 8.22 -26.71
C THR A 361 -2.22 7.46 -25.47
N PRO A 362 -3.00 6.37 -25.63
CA PRO A 362 -3.48 5.56 -24.51
C PRO A 362 -2.37 4.78 -23.78
N HIS A 363 -1.17 4.72 -24.37
CA HIS A 363 0.02 4.07 -23.80
C HIS A 363 0.61 4.83 -22.61
N GLU A 364 0.27 6.11 -22.46
CA GLU A 364 0.74 6.95 -21.36
C GLU A 364 0.14 6.49 -20.04
N PHE A 365 1.01 6.14 -19.10
CA PHE A 365 0.63 5.53 -17.83
C PHE A 365 -0.22 4.26 -18.05
N ARG A 366 0.24 3.37 -18.95
CA ARG A 366 -0.28 2.00 -19.06
C ARG A 366 -0.17 1.31 -17.70
N ILE A 367 -1.23 0.60 -17.31
CA ILE A 367 -1.24 -0.18 -16.07
C ILE A 367 -0.70 -1.56 -16.40
N SER A 368 0.39 -1.94 -15.73
CA SER A 368 1.04 -3.25 -15.86
C SER A 368 0.90 -3.98 -14.53
N GLY A 369 0.25 -5.15 -14.54
CA GLY A 369 0.11 -6.00 -13.36
C GLY A 369 1.39 -6.78 -13.08
N ILE A 370 1.90 -6.69 -11.85
CA ILE A 370 3.06 -7.42 -11.36
C ILE A 370 2.60 -8.24 -10.15
N PRO A 371 2.34 -9.55 -10.33
CA PRO A 371 1.99 -10.44 -9.24
C PRO A 371 3.08 -10.42 -8.17
N SER A 372 2.68 -10.26 -6.91
CA SER A 372 3.61 -10.26 -5.78
C SER A 372 3.08 -11.08 -4.62
N THR A 373 3.86 -12.08 -4.22
CA THR A 373 3.59 -12.99 -3.10
C THR A 373 4.39 -12.63 -1.85
N ILE A 374 5.48 -11.87 -2.02
CA ILE A 374 6.40 -11.47 -0.95
C ILE A 374 6.14 -10.00 -0.59
N SER A 375 6.02 -9.75 0.71
CA SER A 375 5.84 -8.40 1.26
C SER A 375 7.15 -7.85 1.84
N GLY A 376 7.22 -6.55 2.11
CA GLY A 376 8.38 -5.95 2.77
C GLY A 376 9.43 -5.45 1.80
N ASP A 377 10.69 -5.86 1.98
CA ASP A 377 11.82 -5.47 1.11
C ASP A 377 11.86 -6.26 -0.22
N GLY A 378 11.04 -7.31 -0.33
CA GLY A 378 10.97 -8.14 -1.54
C GLY A 378 12.12 -9.13 -1.67
N LEU A 379 12.83 -9.42 -0.58
CA LEU A 379 13.90 -10.42 -0.51
C LEU A 379 13.41 -11.68 0.24
N SER A 380 13.76 -12.86 -0.28
CA SER A 380 13.45 -14.18 0.33
C SER A 380 14.73 -14.90 0.72
N MET A 381 14.66 -15.75 1.74
CA MET A 381 15.77 -16.61 2.19
C MET A 381 15.79 -17.98 1.50
N ASP A 382 14.70 -18.34 0.81
CA ASP A 382 14.54 -19.61 0.12
C ASP A 382 14.12 -19.34 -1.33
N ASP A 383 14.45 -20.28 -2.23
CA ASP A 383 13.83 -20.48 -3.55
C ASP A 383 12.35 -20.92 -3.42
N ARG A 384 11.59 -20.24 -2.56
CA ARG A 384 10.15 -20.51 -2.41
C ARG A 384 9.52 -20.33 -3.77
N TYR A 385 8.73 -21.31 -4.17
CA TYR A 385 7.93 -21.24 -5.37
C TYR A 385 7.05 -19.98 -5.34
N GLU A 386 7.36 -19.03 -6.22
CA GLU A 386 6.54 -17.84 -6.46
C GLU A 386 5.65 -18.10 -7.67
N PRO A 387 4.34 -18.39 -7.51
CA PRO A 387 3.45 -18.62 -8.64
C PRO A 387 3.46 -17.42 -9.59
N GLU A 388 3.62 -17.67 -10.89
CA GLU A 388 3.60 -16.60 -11.90
C GLU A 388 2.26 -15.88 -11.97
N HIS A 389 1.18 -16.63 -11.72
CA HIS A 389 -0.18 -16.13 -11.67
C HIS A 389 -0.91 -16.80 -10.49
N PRO A 390 -1.63 -16.04 -9.65
CA PRO A 390 -2.48 -16.64 -8.65
C PRO A 390 -3.56 -17.48 -9.35
N ALA A 391 -3.80 -18.70 -8.85
CA ALA A 391 -4.87 -19.54 -9.36
C ALA A 391 -6.25 -18.86 -9.17
N PRO A 392 -7.20 -18.99 -10.12
CA PRO A 392 -8.58 -18.55 -9.90
C PRO A 392 -9.19 -19.22 -8.67
N ARG A 393 -9.85 -18.45 -7.80
CA ARG A 393 -10.45 -18.95 -6.56
C ARG A 393 -11.84 -18.38 -6.33
N GLU A 394 -12.70 -19.19 -5.70
CA GLU A 394 -14.08 -18.84 -5.39
C GLU A 394 -14.30 -18.59 -3.91
N PHE A 395 -14.53 -17.35 -3.52
CA PHE A 395 -14.73 -16.99 -2.11
C PHE A 395 -16.19 -16.69 -1.80
N ILE A 396 -16.64 -17.14 -0.62
CA ILE A 396 -17.92 -16.73 -0.07
C ILE A 396 -17.67 -15.51 0.82
N VAL A 397 -18.17 -14.35 0.41
CA VAL A 397 -18.02 -13.09 1.15
C VAL A 397 -19.33 -12.70 1.81
N ASN A 398 -19.34 -12.64 3.15
CA ASN A 398 -20.48 -12.11 3.90
C ASN A 398 -20.21 -10.65 4.29
N ILE A 399 -21.24 -9.82 4.16
CA ILE A 399 -21.21 -8.40 4.53
C ILE A 399 -22.27 -8.17 5.60
N VAL A 400 -21.84 -7.80 6.81
CA VAL A 400 -22.70 -7.84 8.02
C VAL A 400 -23.02 -6.45 8.63
N ASP A 401 -22.47 -5.35 8.11
CA ASP A 401 -22.52 -4.01 8.72
C ASP A 401 -23.31 -2.97 7.91
N ALA A 402 -24.28 -3.39 7.09
CA ALA A 402 -25.02 -2.48 6.20
C ALA A 402 -25.62 -1.25 6.93
N ASP A 403 -26.15 -1.44 8.14
CA ASP A 403 -26.70 -0.34 8.95
C ASP A 403 -25.63 0.66 9.40
N THR A 404 -24.53 0.15 9.95
CA THR A 404 -23.39 0.95 10.39
C THR A 404 -22.73 1.68 9.23
N ALA A 405 -22.56 1.00 8.09
CA ALA A 405 -21.97 1.57 6.89
C ALA A 405 -22.76 2.78 6.38
N ARG A 406 -24.10 2.71 6.41
CA ARG A 406 -24.98 3.84 6.05
C ARG A 406 -24.75 5.07 6.93
N VAL A 407 -24.73 4.90 8.26
CA VAL A 407 -24.49 6.01 9.20
C VAL A 407 -23.08 6.57 9.03
N ALA A 408 -22.09 5.68 8.95
CA ALA A 408 -20.70 6.07 8.74
C ALA A 408 -20.49 6.81 7.40
N ASP A 409 -21.18 6.42 6.33
CA ASP A 409 -21.12 7.10 5.01
C ASP A 409 -21.75 8.49 5.05
N LYS A 410 -22.88 8.65 5.74
CA LYS A 410 -23.48 9.98 5.95
C LYS A 410 -22.49 10.93 6.66
N LEU A 411 -21.81 10.48 7.73
CA LEU A 411 -20.82 11.30 8.43
C LEU A 411 -19.66 11.74 7.52
N VAL A 412 -19.12 10.82 6.71
CA VAL A 412 -18.04 11.13 5.74
C VAL A 412 -18.54 12.08 4.65
N HIS A 413 -19.78 11.89 4.19
CA HIS A 413 -20.37 12.76 3.19
C HIS A 413 -20.55 14.19 3.71
N ILE A 414 -21.05 14.37 4.95
CA ILE A 414 -21.13 15.69 5.60
C ILE A 414 -19.73 16.33 5.67
N ALA A 415 -18.74 15.58 6.14
CA ALA A 415 -17.35 16.06 6.22
C ALA A 415 -16.77 16.48 4.85
N SER A 416 -17.15 15.78 3.78
CA SER A 416 -16.66 16.07 2.42
C SER A 416 -17.24 17.35 1.82
N THR A 417 -18.36 17.85 2.32
CA THR A 417 -19.02 19.05 1.82
C THR A 417 -18.62 20.34 2.54
N LEU A 418 -17.71 20.26 3.51
CA LEU A 418 -17.24 21.44 4.24
C LEU A 418 -16.25 22.26 3.39
N PRO A 419 -16.23 23.61 3.51
CA PRO A 419 -15.41 24.50 2.67
C PRO A 419 -13.90 24.19 2.65
N SER A 420 -13.35 23.67 3.74
CA SER A 420 -11.93 23.25 3.83
C SER A 420 -11.75 21.71 3.85
N GLY A 421 -12.78 20.99 3.39
CA GLY A 421 -12.79 19.54 3.20
C GLY A 421 -12.57 18.71 4.48
N LYS A 422 -11.98 17.53 4.29
CA LYS A 422 -11.81 16.48 5.32
C LYS A 422 -11.00 16.90 6.56
N LYS A 423 -10.18 17.95 6.49
CA LYS A 423 -9.32 18.37 7.61
C LYS A 423 -10.14 19.00 8.75
N ILE A 424 -11.09 19.86 8.41
CA ILE A 424 -12.01 20.48 9.38
C ILE A 424 -13.03 19.44 9.88
N GLY A 425 -13.54 18.58 8.98
CA GLY A 425 -14.44 17.48 9.32
C GLY A 425 -13.78 16.27 10.00
N LYS A 426 -12.57 16.40 10.56
CA LYS A 426 -11.83 15.29 11.18
C LYS A 426 -12.65 14.56 12.27
N PRO A 427 -13.35 15.25 13.20
CA PRO A 427 -14.18 14.57 14.22
C PRO A 427 -15.27 13.67 13.61
N LEU A 428 -15.88 14.09 12.49
CA LEU A 428 -16.89 13.28 11.78
C LEU A 428 -16.28 12.02 11.14
N ILE A 429 -15.07 12.13 10.60
CA ILE A 429 -14.33 11.00 10.01
C ILE A 429 -13.88 10.03 11.10
N GLU A 430 -13.47 10.54 12.26
CA GLU A 430 -13.09 9.73 13.41
C GLU A 430 -14.29 8.98 13.99
N ALA A 431 -15.43 9.64 14.16
CA ALA A 431 -16.69 8.99 14.56
C ALA A 431 -17.16 7.92 13.55
N SER A 432 -17.04 8.21 12.24
CA SER A 432 -17.32 7.23 11.18
C SER A 432 -16.39 6.00 11.27
N SER A 433 -15.12 6.22 11.56
CA SER A 433 -14.11 5.17 11.73
C SER A 433 -14.37 4.33 12.98
N PHE A 434 -14.81 4.97 14.07
CA PHE A 434 -15.22 4.30 15.30
C PHE A 434 -16.40 3.35 15.04
N LEU A 435 -17.48 3.85 14.42
CA LEU A 435 -18.65 3.02 14.13
C LEU A 435 -18.29 1.82 13.27
N SER A 436 -17.46 2.03 12.25
CA SER A 436 -16.97 0.93 11.39
C SER A 436 -16.21 -0.12 12.21
N ARG A 437 -15.32 0.32 13.13
CA ARG A 437 -14.55 -0.57 14.00
C ARG A 437 -15.45 -1.34 14.96
N LEU A 438 -16.48 -0.69 15.48
CA LEU A 438 -17.47 -1.29 16.37
C LEU A 438 -18.18 -2.45 15.67
N ALA A 439 -18.66 -2.26 14.45
CA ALA A 439 -19.34 -3.30 13.69
C ALA A 439 -18.43 -4.47 13.29
N ALA A 440 -17.12 -4.27 13.26
CA ALA A 440 -16.12 -5.28 12.93
C ALA A 440 -15.63 -6.08 14.16
N LEU A 441 -16.14 -5.81 15.37
CA LEU A 441 -15.75 -6.57 16.55
C LEU A 441 -16.32 -7.99 16.48
N PRO A 442 -15.52 -9.04 16.77
CA PRO A 442 -15.98 -10.42 16.86
C PRO A 442 -16.69 -10.76 18.18
N CYS A 443 -17.20 -9.75 18.88
CA CYS A 443 -17.86 -9.86 20.18
C CYS A 443 -18.82 -8.69 20.37
N GLY A 444 -19.62 -8.70 21.44
CA GLY A 444 -20.36 -7.52 21.89
C GLY A 444 -19.51 -6.47 22.60
N ILE A 445 -20.07 -5.27 22.80
CA ILE A 445 -19.42 -4.17 23.52
C ILE A 445 -19.11 -4.55 24.97
N ARG A 446 -19.97 -5.32 25.62
CA ARG A 446 -19.74 -5.80 26.99
C ARG A 446 -18.35 -6.44 27.15
N HIS A 447 -17.98 -7.34 26.24
CA HIS A 447 -16.72 -8.07 26.26
C HIS A 447 -15.49 -7.14 26.10
N ILE A 448 -15.57 -6.15 25.19
CA ILE A 448 -14.48 -5.18 25.02
C ILE A 448 -14.40 -4.24 26.22
N SER A 449 -15.54 -3.80 26.78
CA SER A 449 -15.57 -2.96 27.98
C SER A 449 -14.91 -3.65 29.18
N GLU A 450 -15.22 -4.92 29.41
CA GLU A 450 -14.59 -5.72 30.46
C GLU A 450 -13.07 -5.87 30.24
N TYR A 451 -12.63 -6.10 28.99
CA TYR A 451 -11.21 -6.13 28.64
C TYR A 451 -10.52 -4.79 28.94
N LEU A 452 -11.15 -3.67 28.57
CA LEU A 452 -10.62 -2.32 28.78
C LEU A 452 -10.57 -1.92 30.26
N SER A 453 -11.40 -2.52 31.11
CA SER A 453 -11.37 -2.32 32.57
C SER A 453 -10.15 -2.94 33.25
N SER A 454 -9.38 -3.79 32.57
CA SER A 454 -8.13 -4.35 33.11
C SER A 454 -7.10 -3.24 33.37
N PRO A 455 -6.39 -3.26 34.53
CA PRO A 455 -5.47 -2.19 34.92
C PRO A 455 -4.28 -2.03 33.97
N GLU A 456 -3.89 -3.09 33.27
CA GLU A 456 -2.74 -3.12 32.34
C GLU A 456 -3.00 -2.34 31.03
N ILE A 457 -4.25 -2.00 30.73
CA ILE A 457 -4.62 -1.35 29.48
C ILE A 457 -4.36 0.15 29.56
N SER A 458 -3.72 0.70 28.53
CA SER A 458 -3.45 2.15 28.47
C SER A 458 -4.74 2.97 28.31
N ASN A 459 -4.79 4.18 28.89
CA ASN A 459 -5.91 5.10 28.70
C ASN A 459 -6.15 5.43 27.21
N ARG A 460 -5.09 5.45 26.40
CA ARG A 460 -5.21 5.63 24.94
C ARG A 460 -6.00 4.49 24.29
N THR A 461 -5.86 3.26 24.74
CA THR A 461 -6.63 2.13 24.22
C THR A 461 -8.10 2.21 24.66
N ARG A 462 -8.35 2.70 25.87
CA ARG A 462 -9.72 2.90 26.39
C ARG A 462 -10.50 3.92 25.55
N THR A 463 -9.91 5.09 25.27
CA THR A 463 -10.56 6.15 24.50
C THR A 463 -10.86 5.77 23.04
N VAL A 464 -10.12 4.81 22.48
CA VAL A 464 -10.32 4.29 21.11
C VAL A 464 -11.62 3.49 20.95
N PHE A 465 -12.15 2.94 22.05
CA PHE A 465 -13.39 2.15 22.08
C PHE A 465 -14.51 2.83 22.88
N ASP A 466 -14.36 4.11 23.21
CA ASP A 466 -15.33 4.88 23.99
C ASP A 466 -16.20 5.78 23.08
N TRP A 467 -17.45 5.38 22.84
CA TRP A 467 -18.38 6.14 21.99
C TRP A 467 -18.65 7.57 22.50
N PRO A 468 -18.94 7.79 23.81
CA PRO A 468 -19.05 9.11 24.41
C PRO A 468 -17.92 10.10 24.05
N ASN A 469 -16.67 9.64 24.01
CA ASN A 469 -15.53 10.48 23.62
C ASN A 469 -15.67 11.02 22.18
N TYR A 470 -16.06 10.17 21.22
CA TYR A 470 -16.29 10.59 19.82
C TYR A 470 -17.53 11.48 19.68
N LEU A 471 -18.60 11.20 20.44
CA LEU A 471 -19.77 12.09 20.50
C LEU A 471 -19.40 13.49 21.02
N GLY A 472 -18.61 13.55 22.10
CA GLY A 472 -18.11 14.79 22.67
C GLY A 472 -17.36 15.63 21.65
N ALA A 473 -16.40 15.01 20.94
CA ALA A 473 -15.62 15.67 19.90
C ALA A 473 -16.47 16.19 18.74
N VAL A 474 -17.49 15.44 18.30
CA VAL A 474 -18.40 15.89 17.23
C VAL A 474 -19.32 17.01 17.72
N ASN A 475 -19.80 16.96 18.97
CA ASN A 475 -20.63 18.01 19.54
C ASN A 475 -19.85 19.31 19.75
N GLU A 476 -18.59 19.23 20.20
CA GLU A 476 -17.69 20.38 20.29
C GLU A 476 -17.44 20.99 18.90
N PHE A 477 -17.21 20.15 17.90
CA PHE A 477 -17.09 20.57 16.51
C PHE A 477 -18.35 21.28 16.00
N ASP A 478 -19.55 20.75 16.25
CA ASP A 478 -20.81 21.39 15.85
C ASP A 478 -21.04 22.74 16.56
N ARG A 479 -20.56 22.88 17.80
CA ARG A 479 -20.65 24.15 18.55
C ARG A 479 -19.69 25.21 18.02
N ASN A 480 -18.45 24.84 17.73
CA ASN A 480 -17.38 25.79 17.39
C ASN A 480 -17.32 26.14 15.91
N ILE A 481 -17.60 25.16 15.03
CA ILE A 481 -17.47 25.30 13.58
C ILE A 481 -18.82 25.12 12.90
N GLY A 482 -19.56 24.08 13.30
CA GLY A 482 -20.86 23.74 12.75
C GLY A 482 -20.80 23.07 11.37
N VAL A 483 -21.96 22.55 10.95
CA VAL A 483 -22.16 21.92 9.62
C VAL A 483 -23.23 22.64 8.78
N GLY A 484 -23.56 23.88 9.17
CA GLY A 484 -24.57 24.71 8.49
C GLY A 484 -25.93 24.02 8.41
N GLU A 485 -26.54 24.04 7.22
CA GLU A 485 -27.86 23.45 6.94
C GLU A 485 -27.92 21.93 7.17
N LYS A 486 -26.77 21.24 7.18
CA LYS A 486 -26.71 19.78 7.42
C LYS A 486 -26.80 19.41 8.90
N ARG A 487 -26.97 20.38 9.81
CA ARG A 487 -27.04 20.14 11.26
C ARG A 487 -28.15 19.17 11.69
N PRO A 488 -29.37 19.20 11.15
CA PRO A 488 -30.40 18.19 11.47
C PRO A 488 -29.95 16.78 11.08
N LEU A 489 -29.34 16.64 9.91
CA LEU A 489 -28.84 15.37 9.40
C LEU A 489 -27.67 14.84 10.26
N LEU A 490 -26.79 15.73 10.74
CA LEU A 490 -25.74 15.36 11.69
C LEU A 490 -26.33 14.80 12.99
N LYS A 491 -27.32 15.49 13.58
CA LYS A 491 -27.99 15.02 14.81
C LYS A 491 -28.64 13.64 14.63
N GLU A 492 -29.36 13.44 13.52
CA GLU A 492 -29.93 12.13 13.16
C GLU A 492 -28.84 11.05 13.09
N CYS A 493 -27.69 11.34 12.48
CA CYS A 493 -26.58 10.39 12.39
C CYS A 493 -26.00 10.03 13.77
N LEU A 494 -25.87 10.99 14.68
CA LEU A 494 -25.34 10.75 16.03
C LEU A 494 -26.32 9.94 16.90
N GLU A 495 -27.62 10.19 16.73
CA GLU A 495 -28.66 9.41 17.38
C GLU A 495 -28.66 7.97 16.85
N GLN A 496 -28.64 7.77 15.53
CA GLN A 496 -28.52 6.45 14.91
C GLN A 496 -27.24 5.73 15.35
N GLY A 497 -26.09 6.44 15.43
CA GLY A 497 -24.84 5.89 15.93
C GLY A 497 -24.93 5.40 17.37
N SER A 498 -25.61 6.16 18.24
CA SER A 498 -25.85 5.79 19.65
C SER A 498 -26.80 4.60 19.79
N GLN A 499 -27.84 4.53 18.95
CA GLN A 499 -28.73 3.37 18.89
C GLN A 499 -27.98 2.10 18.44
N LEU A 500 -27.11 2.21 17.44
CA LEU A 500 -26.27 1.09 17.00
C LEU A 500 -25.31 0.64 18.10
N PHE A 501 -24.69 1.58 18.81
CA PHE A 501 -23.85 1.27 19.97
C PHE A 501 -24.65 0.51 21.04
N GLY A 502 -25.85 0.98 21.42
CA GLY A 502 -26.71 0.24 22.35
C GLY A 502 -27.10 -1.16 21.84
N LYS A 503 -27.46 -1.28 20.55
CA LYS A 503 -27.85 -2.55 19.93
C LYS A 503 -26.73 -3.59 19.95
N TYR A 504 -25.47 -3.16 19.89
CA TYR A 504 -24.31 -4.05 19.81
C TYR A 504 -23.74 -4.41 21.19
N TYR A 505 -24.47 -4.13 22.27
CA TYR A 505 -23.99 -4.34 23.63
C TYR A 505 -23.63 -5.80 23.91
N GLU A 506 -24.56 -6.74 23.65
CA GLU A 506 -24.32 -8.17 23.87
C GLU A 506 -23.55 -8.83 22.72
N ALA A 507 -23.87 -8.45 21.47
CA ALA A 507 -23.24 -9.01 20.29
C ALA A 507 -23.36 -8.07 19.09
N THR A 508 -22.32 -8.00 18.27
CA THR A 508 -22.37 -7.32 16.97
C THR A 508 -22.97 -8.26 15.91
N PRO A 509 -23.46 -7.71 14.78
CA PRO A 509 -23.89 -8.53 13.64
C PRO A 509 -22.77 -9.45 13.12
N PHE A 510 -21.53 -8.99 13.20
CA PHE A 510 -20.35 -9.77 12.85
C PHE A 510 -20.14 -10.95 13.80
N ALA A 511 -20.24 -10.73 15.11
CA ALA A 511 -20.13 -11.77 16.12
C ALA A 511 -21.22 -12.85 15.96
N HIS A 512 -22.47 -12.43 15.76
CA HIS A 512 -23.58 -13.36 15.49
C HIS A 512 -23.35 -14.18 14.23
N LYS A 513 -22.93 -13.54 13.13
CA LYS A 513 -22.70 -14.26 11.88
C LYS A 513 -21.56 -15.26 12.00
N LEU A 514 -20.50 -14.90 12.72
CA LEU A 514 -19.39 -15.79 13.01
C LEU A 514 -19.86 -17.02 13.81
N ALA A 515 -20.65 -16.82 14.87
CA ALA A 515 -21.20 -17.93 15.67
C ALA A 515 -22.12 -18.87 14.85
N ASP A 516 -22.98 -18.30 13.99
CA ASP A 516 -23.84 -19.03 13.04
C ASP A 516 -23.02 -19.88 12.06
N LEU A 517 -21.96 -19.33 11.48
CA LEU A 517 -21.09 -20.07 10.55
C LEU A 517 -20.33 -21.19 11.25
N ILE A 518 -19.77 -20.93 12.43
CA ILE A 518 -18.99 -21.92 13.19
C ILE A 518 -19.88 -23.11 13.56
N SER A 519 -21.06 -22.85 14.12
CA SER A 519 -22.01 -23.91 14.50
C SER A 519 -22.44 -24.73 13.29
N THR A 520 -22.86 -24.08 12.21
CA THR A 520 -23.28 -24.75 10.96
C THR A 520 -22.16 -25.60 10.35
N MET A 521 -20.91 -25.11 10.33
CA MET A 521 -19.79 -25.84 9.75
C MET A 521 -19.30 -27.00 10.62
N THR A 522 -19.36 -26.87 11.94
CA THR A 522 -18.88 -27.91 12.89
C THR A 522 -19.87 -29.06 13.10
N MET A 523 -21.15 -28.85 12.76
CA MET A 523 -22.19 -29.89 12.67
C MET A 523 -21.92 -30.91 11.55
N GLN A 524 -21.21 -30.51 10.49
CA GLN A 524 -20.83 -31.43 9.40
C GLN A 524 -19.82 -32.47 9.94
N LYS A 525 -20.19 -33.75 9.95
CA LYS A 525 -19.37 -34.84 10.53
C LYS A 525 -17.95 -34.82 9.93
N LYS A 526 -16.94 -34.68 10.80
CA LYS A 526 -15.48 -34.73 10.57
C LYS A 526 -14.78 -33.45 10.08
N LYS A 527 -15.45 -32.31 9.92
CA LYS A 527 -14.79 -31.08 9.44
C LYS A 527 -14.20 -30.25 10.59
N LYS A 528 -12.88 -30.07 10.61
CA LYS A 528 -12.23 -29.05 11.46
C LYS A 528 -12.44 -27.66 10.85
N VAL A 529 -12.54 -26.64 11.69
CA VAL A 529 -12.74 -25.24 11.25
C VAL A 529 -11.60 -24.38 11.81
N ALA A 530 -10.93 -23.64 10.94
CA ALA A 530 -9.92 -22.67 11.32
C ALA A 530 -10.47 -21.25 11.13
N ILE A 531 -10.42 -20.43 12.17
CA ILE A 531 -10.89 -19.04 12.15
C ILE A 531 -9.69 -18.12 12.29
N ILE A 532 -9.49 -17.26 11.29
CA ILE A 532 -8.35 -16.35 11.21
C ILE A 532 -8.83 -14.94 11.55
N PHE A 533 -8.29 -14.38 12.63
CA PHE A 533 -8.57 -13.03 13.08
C PHE A 533 -7.49 -12.05 12.64
N THR A 534 -7.90 -10.81 12.38
CA THR A 534 -6.98 -9.76 11.92
C THR A 534 -5.99 -9.25 12.98
N ASN A 535 -6.08 -9.73 14.22
CA ASN A 535 -5.11 -9.46 15.29
C ASN A 535 -5.38 -10.39 16.48
N THR A 536 -4.42 -10.43 17.40
CA THR A 536 -4.48 -11.26 18.62
C THR A 536 -5.56 -10.81 19.60
N LEU A 537 -5.89 -9.52 19.66
CA LEU A 537 -6.97 -9.00 20.51
C LEU A 537 -8.34 -9.53 20.07
N TYR A 538 -8.63 -9.47 18.78
CA TYR A 538 -9.87 -9.96 18.19
C TYR A 538 -10.03 -11.46 18.39
N ARG A 539 -8.94 -12.23 18.25
CA ARG A 539 -8.93 -13.66 18.61
C ARG A 539 -9.39 -13.90 20.04
N ARG A 540 -8.79 -13.20 21.02
CA ARG A 540 -9.12 -13.35 22.45
C ARG A 540 -10.55 -12.94 22.77
N LEU A 541 -11.02 -11.83 22.18
CA LEU A 541 -12.39 -11.35 22.38
C LEU A 541 -13.42 -12.31 21.77
N ALA A 542 -13.13 -12.86 20.60
CA ALA A 542 -13.98 -13.85 19.95
C ALA A 542 -14.07 -15.14 20.75
N GLU A 543 -12.94 -15.66 21.23
CA GLU A 543 -12.86 -16.86 22.05
C GLU A 543 -13.76 -16.73 23.29
N ARG A 544 -13.66 -15.59 23.98
CA ARG A 544 -14.51 -15.28 25.13
C ARG A 544 -15.99 -15.20 24.75
N PHE A 545 -16.33 -14.44 23.71
CA PHE A 545 -17.70 -14.31 23.22
C PHE A 545 -18.30 -15.68 22.89
N LEU A 546 -17.60 -16.51 22.11
CA LEU A 546 -18.07 -17.83 21.70
C LEU A 546 -18.31 -18.74 22.92
N SER A 547 -17.48 -18.67 23.96
CA SER A 547 -17.67 -19.46 25.18
C SER A 547 -18.90 -19.05 26.00
N GLU A 548 -19.27 -17.77 25.96
CA GLU A 548 -20.41 -17.20 26.70
C GLU A 548 -21.70 -17.14 25.85
N TYR A 549 -21.60 -17.41 24.54
CA TYR A 549 -22.72 -17.31 23.61
C TYR A 549 -23.70 -18.48 23.79
N ASN A 550 -24.97 -18.18 24.03
CA ASN A 550 -26.00 -19.18 24.29
C ASN A 550 -27.01 -19.36 23.14
N ASP A 551 -27.00 -18.46 22.15
CA ASP A 551 -27.98 -18.44 21.05
C ASP A 551 -27.46 -19.18 19.81
N TYR A 552 -26.76 -20.30 20.02
CA TYR A 552 -26.33 -21.16 18.91
C TYR A 552 -27.55 -21.87 18.29
N PRO A 553 -27.55 -22.09 16.97
CA PRO A 553 -28.63 -22.81 16.31
C PRO A 553 -28.73 -24.26 16.80
N GLU A 554 -29.95 -24.78 16.82
CA GLU A 554 -30.29 -26.19 17.08
C GLU A 554 -29.77 -26.75 18.43
N GLY A 555 -29.61 -25.89 19.45
CA GLY A 555 -29.23 -26.31 20.80
C GLY A 555 -27.77 -26.73 20.96
N VAL A 556 -26.91 -26.40 20.00
CA VAL A 556 -25.47 -26.63 20.07
C VAL A 556 -24.83 -25.77 21.15
N THR A 557 -23.85 -26.30 21.87
CA THR A 557 -23.07 -25.54 22.87
C THR A 557 -21.62 -25.39 22.42
N TYR A 558 -20.93 -24.36 22.90
CA TYR A 558 -19.51 -24.16 22.59
C TYR A 558 -18.66 -25.41 22.89
N GLU A 559 -18.92 -26.05 24.03
CA GLU A 559 -18.26 -27.28 24.47
C GLU A 559 -18.38 -28.43 23.46
N SER A 560 -19.48 -28.50 22.73
CA SER A 560 -19.72 -29.56 21.75
C SER A 560 -18.85 -29.47 20.49
N PHE A 561 -18.25 -28.31 20.20
CA PHE A 561 -17.42 -28.10 19.02
C PHE A 561 -16.05 -27.45 19.29
N ARG A 562 -15.74 -27.08 20.54
CA ARG A 562 -14.47 -26.41 20.91
C ARG A 562 -13.21 -27.15 20.41
N GLU A 563 -13.23 -28.48 20.40
CA GLU A 563 -12.08 -29.30 19.97
C GLU A 563 -11.92 -29.37 18.44
N LYS A 564 -12.96 -28.97 17.70
CA LYS A 564 -12.98 -28.94 16.23
C LYS A 564 -12.56 -27.58 15.66
N ILE A 565 -12.48 -26.55 16.49
CA ILE A 565 -12.12 -25.19 16.06
C ILE A 565 -10.65 -24.88 16.36
N ASN A 566 -10.01 -24.14 15.45
CA ASN A 566 -8.69 -23.59 15.64
C ASN A 566 -8.75 -22.07 15.48
N LEU A 567 -8.52 -21.32 16.56
CA LEU A 567 -8.55 -19.86 16.56
C LEU A 567 -7.13 -19.34 16.33
N LEU A 568 -6.89 -18.72 15.18
CA LEU A 568 -5.58 -18.21 14.78
C LEU A 568 -5.61 -16.70 14.56
N SER A 569 -4.52 -16.02 14.87
CA SER A 569 -4.29 -14.66 14.39
C SER A 569 -3.54 -14.68 13.06
N GLU A 570 -3.77 -13.68 12.21
CA GLU A 570 -3.12 -13.53 10.89
C GLU A 570 -1.60 -13.69 10.90
N ILE A 571 -0.93 -13.27 11.98
CA ILE A 571 0.53 -13.34 12.14
C ILE A 571 1.06 -14.77 12.24
N HIS A 572 0.20 -15.72 12.62
CA HIS A 572 0.54 -17.13 12.75
C HIS A 572 -0.03 -17.96 11.59
N LEU A 573 -0.77 -17.35 10.66
CA LEU A 573 -1.44 -18.09 9.59
C LEU A 573 -0.43 -18.85 8.73
N GLU A 574 0.56 -18.14 8.19
CA GLU A 574 1.53 -18.69 7.23
C GLU A 574 2.30 -19.90 7.78
N ASP A 575 2.73 -19.82 9.05
CA ASP A 575 3.43 -20.90 9.74
C ASP A 575 2.54 -22.11 10.05
N ASN A 576 1.23 -21.89 10.19
CA ASN A 576 0.27 -22.93 10.56
C ASN A 576 -0.47 -23.54 9.36
N LEU A 577 -0.30 -23.02 8.15
CA LEU A 577 -1.04 -23.47 6.96
C LEU A 577 -0.93 -24.98 6.71
N ASN A 578 0.24 -25.58 6.98
CA ASN A 578 0.44 -27.03 6.82
C ASN A 578 -0.47 -27.85 7.76
N GLY A 579 -0.71 -27.36 8.97
CA GLY A 579 -1.61 -27.98 9.95
C GLY A 579 -3.10 -27.78 9.67
N LEU A 580 -3.45 -26.91 8.70
CA LEU A 580 -4.83 -26.61 8.34
C LEU A 580 -5.34 -27.42 7.13
N LYS A 581 -4.55 -28.37 6.63
CA LYS A 581 -4.93 -29.19 5.46
C LYS A 581 -6.26 -29.92 5.72
N GLY A 582 -7.25 -29.69 4.87
CA GLY A 582 -8.58 -30.29 4.98
C GLY A 582 -9.54 -29.60 5.95
N ALA A 583 -9.12 -28.52 6.64
CA ALA A 583 -10.01 -27.70 7.45
C ALA A 583 -10.83 -26.72 6.59
N ALA A 584 -12.04 -26.39 7.04
CA ALA A 584 -12.74 -25.20 6.54
C ALA A 584 -12.07 -23.95 7.11
N ILE A 585 -11.83 -22.94 6.26
CA ILE A 585 -11.17 -21.70 6.68
C ILE A 585 -12.18 -20.55 6.65
N ILE A 586 -12.30 -19.85 7.79
CA ILE A 586 -13.08 -18.63 7.96
C ILE A 586 -12.14 -17.47 8.24
N PHE A 587 -12.14 -16.45 7.40
CA PHE A 587 -11.45 -15.19 7.65
C PHE A 587 -12.41 -14.24 8.37
N ALA A 588 -12.18 -14.04 9.67
CA ALA A 588 -12.89 -13.08 10.49
C ALA A 588 -12.29 -11.67 10.27
N GLY A 589 -12.67 -11.06 9.14
CA GLY A 589 -12.05 -9.86 8.60
C GLY A 589 -10.92 -10.16 7.62
N LEU A 590 -10.68 -9.24 6.67
CA LEU A 590 -9.59 -9.33 5.70
C LEU A 590 -8.66 -8.13 5.83
N ASN A 591 -7.40 -8.39 6.16
CA ASN A 591 -6.32 -7.44 6.05
C ASN A 591 -5.45 -7.76 4.82
N GLN A 592 -4.40 -6.97 4.59
CA GLN A 592 -3.51 -7.16 3.45
C GLN A 592 -2.78 -8.51 3.46
N ASN A 593 -2.37 -9.00 4.64
CA ASN A 593 -1.63 -10.25 4.74
C ASN A 593 -2.54 -11.47 4.48
N CYS A 594 -3.74 -11.48 5.07
CA CYS A 594 -4.76 -12.48 4.80
C CYS A 594 -5.13 -12.47 3.31
N LEU A 595 -5.40 -11.30 2.71
CA LEU A 595 -5.71 -11.20 1.30
C LEU A 595 -4.56 -11.75 0.42
N ARG A 596 -3.32 -11.41 0.74
CA ARG A 596 -2.14 -11.94 0.05
C ARG A 596 -2.14 -13.47 0.08
N LEU A 597 -2.15 -14.06 1.27
CA LEU A 597 -2.12 -15.52 1.42
C LEU A 597 -3.30 -16.19 0.72
N VAL A 598 -4.52 -15.65 0.90
CA VAL A 598 -5.75 -16.15 0.27
C VAL A 598 -5.63 -16.25 -1.25
N LEU A 599 -4.93 -15.30 -1.87
CA LEU A 599 -4.77 -15.23 -3.32
C LEU A 599 -3.55 -16.00 -3.83
N THR A 600 -2.49 -16.13 -3.02
CA THR A 600 -1.19 -16.62 -3.50
C THR A 600 -0.79 -17.98 -2.95
N ASP A 601 -1.44 -18.48 -1.89
CA ASP A 601 -1.04 -19.73 -1.21
C ASP A 601 -2.03 -20.87 -1.48
N ASP A 602 -1.60 -21.85 -2.28
CA ASP A 602 -2.40 -23.01 -2.71
C ASP A 602 -2.80 -23.96 -1.58
N ARG A 603 -2.24 -23.78 -0.36
CA ARG A 603 -2.68 -24.52 0.82
C ARG A 603 -4.03 -24.03 1.36
N ILE A 604 -4.46 -22.81 1.00
CA ILE A 604 -5.77 -22.28 1.39
C ILE A 604 -6.86 -22.87 0.47
N PRO A 605 -7.92 -23.50 1.00
CA PRO A 605 -8.98 -24.09 0.20
C PRO A 605 -9.75 -23.06 -0.65
N HIS A 606 -10.21 -23.48 -1.83
CA HIS A 606 -10.92 -22.61 -2.78
C HIS A 606 -12.17 -21.99 -2.13
N HIS A 607 -13.07 -22.78 -1.54
CA HIS A 607 -14.31 -22.31 -0.89
C HIS A 607 -14.13 -21.78 0.55
N SER A 608 -13.07 -21.01 0.80
CA SER A 608 -12.89 -20.33 2.08
C SER A 608 -13.94 -19.22 2.25
N VAL A 609 -14.43 -19.03 3.48
CA VAL A 609 -15.42 -18.00 3.82
C VAL A 609 -14.69 -16.78 4.36
N ALA A 610 -15.08 -15.59 3.91
CA ALA A 610 -14.59 -14.32 4.44
C ALA A 610 -15.75 -13.48 4.97
N ASP A 611 -15.78 -13.28 6.28
CA ASP A 611 -16.70 -12.34 6.90
C ASP A 611 -16.06 -10.97 6.94
N SER A 612 -16.79 -9.97 6.44
CA SER A 612 -16.26 -8.62 6.33
C SER A 612 -17.29 -7.56 6.67
N THR A 613 -16.78 -6.37 6.97
CA THR A 613 -17.56 -5.15 7.12
C THR A 613 -17.22 -4.20 5.96
N ILE A 614 -18.22 -3.49 5.41
CA ILE A 614 -18.14 -2.59 4.27
C ILE A 614 -17.04 -1.55 4.45
N LYS A 615 -16.69 -1.15 5.67
CA LYS A 615 -15.72 -0.07 5.91
C LYS A 615 -14.44 -0.43 6.66
N CYS A 616 -14.41 -1.49 7.47
CA CYS A 616 -13.17 -1.83 8.17
C CYS A 616 -12.27 -2.69 7.28
N ASN A 617 -11.26 -2.04 6.69
CA ASN A 617 -10.19 -2.61 5.86
C ASN A 617 -10.62 -3.43 4.63
N ALA A 618 -11.85 -3.91 4.51
CA ALA A 618 -12.25 -4.87 3.49
C ALA A 618 -12.80 -4.24 2.21
N LYS A 619 -13.41 -3.04 2.19
CA LYS A 619 -13.93 -2.43 0.93
C LYS A 619 -12.93 -2.41 -0.23
N PRO A 620 -11.67 -1.94 -0.05
CA PRO A 620 -10.70 -1.94 -1.13
C PRO A 620 -10.32 -3.37 -1.56
N HIS A 621 -10.26 -4.30 -0.62
CA HIS A 621 -9.88 -5.69 -0.84
C HIS A 621 -11.01 -6.49 -1.53
N VAL A 622 -12.26 -6.34 -1.10
CA VAL A 622 -13.46 -6.95 -1.70
C VAL A 622 -13.76 -6.34 -3.08
N LEU A 623 -13.61 -5.02 -3.26
CA LEU A 623 -13.72 -4.40 -4.58
C LEU A 623 -12.58 -4.82 -5.52
N ALA A 624 -11.39 -5.13 -4.99
CA ALA A 624 -10.30 -5.70 -5.77
C ALA A 624 -10.61 -7.14 -6.23
N LEU A 625 -11.33 -7.93 -5.43
CA LEU A 625 -11.82 -9.25 -5.82
C LEU A 625 -12.96 -9.19 -6.87
N GLN A 626 -13.73 -8.09 -6.91
CA GLN A 626 -14.90 -7.94 -7.79
C GLN A 626 -14.59 -7.30 -9.15
N ARG A 627 -13.42 -6.68 -9.35
CA ARG A 627 -13.04 -6.10 -10.65
C ARG A 627 -12.16 -7.08 -11.42
N PRO A 628 -12.51 -7.47 -12.65
CA PRO A 628 -11.63 -8.31 -13.45
C PRO A 628 -10.32 -7.56 -13.68
N LEU A 629 -9.23 -8.11 -13.15
CA LEU A 629 -7.88 -7.79 -13.60
C LEU A 629 -7.79 -8.32 -15.04
N LYS A 630 -8.14 -7.49 -16.03
CA LYS A 630 -7.69 -7.72 -17.40
C LYS A 630 -6.17 -7.53 -17.38
N VAL A 631 -5.46 -8.62 -17.10
CA VAL A 631 -4.03 -8.70 -17.36
C VAL A 631 -3.89 -8.53 -18.87
N ALA A 632 -3.26 -7.44 -19.28
CA ALA A 632 -2.96 -7.20 -20.68
C ALA A 632 -1.88 -8.23 -21.09
N GLY A 633 -2.32 -9.41 -21.50
CA GLY A 633 -1.54 -10.31 -22.35
C GLY A 633 -1.61 -9.77 -23.77
N THR A 634 -0.42 -9.66 -24.38
CA THR A 634 -0.03 -9.04 -25.66
C THR A 634 0.40 -7.58 -25.57
#